data_AF-A0A2E3C195-F1
#
_entry.id   AF-A0A2E3C195-F1
#
_cell.length_a   1.000
_cell.length_b   1.000
_cell.length_c   1.000
_cell.angle_alpha   90.00
_cell.angle_beta   90.00
_cell.angle_gamma   90.00
#
_symmetry.space_group_name_H-M   'P 1'
#
loop_
_entity.id
_entity.type
_entity.pdbx_description
1 polymer ?
#
loop_
_entity_poly.entity_id
_entity_poly.type
_entity_poly.pdbx_seq_one_letter_code
_entity_poly.pdbx_strand_id
1 'polypeptide(L)'
;MRKSLLLAAALAFTPSLAMAENITIEEPWTRASLSSAVKNAAVYMVIANDAETPDALLKVEGTVADRTEVHEMTFVDDIMRMNEVESLEVPAKGTAFLEPGGYHIMLLGLKEPLKQGESFDLKLTFEKAGTLSTSVEIREPFVKEKHQH
;
A
#
# COMPACT_ATOMS: atom_id res chain seq x y z
N MET A 1 53.59 -10.55 34.99
CA MET A 1 53.55 -10.36 33.53
C MET A 1 52.12 -9.94 33.16
N ARG A 2 51.94 -8.70 32.71
CA ARG A 2 50.63 -8.07 32.45
C ARG A 2 50.17 -8.45 31.03
N LYS A 3 49.05 -9.16 30.88
CA LYS A 3 48.45 -9.44 29.57
C LYS A 3 47.28 -8.50 29.35
N SER A 4 47.46 -7.63 28.36
CA SER A 4 46.54 -6.59 27.92
C SER A 4 45.21 -7.16 27.44
N LEU A 5 44.12 -6.54 27.87
CA LEU A 5 42.75 -6.80 27.39
C LEU A 5 42.50 -5.91 26.17
N LEU A 6 42.32 -6.51 24.99
CA LEU A 6 41.87 -5.82 23.78
C LEU A 6 40.34 -5.80 23.78
N LEU A 7 39.75 -4.61 23.88
CA LEU A 7 38.31 -4.39 23.78
C LEU A 7 37.96 -4.08 22.31
N ALA A 8 37.39 -5.06 21.62
CA ALA A 8 36.84 -4.87 20.28
C ALA A 8 35.43 -4.26 20.40
N ALA A 9 35.30 -2.98 20.03
CA ALA A 9 34.01 -2.31 19.91
C ALA A 9 33.35 -2.72 18.58
N ALA A 10 32.38 -3.62 18.64
CA ALA A 10 31.50 -3.92 17.52
C ALA A 10 30.46 -2.79 17.40
N LEU A 11 30.57 -1.97 16.36
CA LEU A 11 29.50 -1.04 15.97
C LEU A 11 28.32 -1.89 15.45
N ALA A 12 27.28 -2.00 16.26
CA ALA A 12 26.00 -2.53 15.82
C ALA A 12 25.36 -1.52 14.86
N PHE A 13 25.32 -1.86 13.57
CA PHE A 13 24.56 -1.12 12.58
C PHE A 13 23.09 -1.58 12.69
N THR A 14 22.28 -0.84 13.45
CA THR A 14 20.83 -1.08 13.48
C THR A 14 20.23 -0.50 12.19
N PRO A 15 19.51 -1.29 11.39
CA PRO A 15 18.80 -0.76 10.22
C PRO A 15 17.73 0.22 10.71
N SER A 16 17.85 1.48 10.30
CA SER A 16 16.81 2.49 10.50
C SER A 16 15.61 2.10 9.64
N LEU A 17 14.51 1.74 10.30
CA LEU A 17 13.22 1.69 9.64
C LEU A 17 12.82 3.14 9.39
N ALA A 18 12.96 3.60 8.14
CA ALA A 18 12.59 4.95 7.75
C ALA A 18 11.07 5.12 7.91
N MET A 19 10.65 5.52 9.10
CA MET A 19 9.36 6.15 9.32
C MET A 19 9.54 7.56 8.75
N ALA A 20 8.85 7.90 7.66
CA ALA A 20 8.64 9.31 7.39
C ALA A 20 7.86 9.82 8.59
N GLU A 21 8.47 10.67 9.40
CA GLU A 21 8.07 10.88 10.81
C GLU A 21 6.60 11.30 11.01
N ASN A 22 5.89 11.64 9.94
CA ASN A 22 4.52 12.12 9.96
C ASN A 22 3.54 11.38 9.02
N ILE A 23 3.99 10.40 8.22
CA ILE A 23 3.08 9.60 7.37
C ILE A 23 2.98 8.19 7.93
N THR A 24 1.75 7.78 8.25
CA THR A 24 1.42 6.45 8.73
C THR A 24 0.52 5.75 7.72
N ILE A 25 0.85 4.50 7.39
CA ILE A 25 0.02 3.63 6.56
C ILE A 25 -0.65 2.62 7.47
N GLU A 26 -1.98 2.62 7.48
CA GLU A 26 -2.78 1.78 8.35
C GLU A 26 -3.57 0.75 7.54
N GLU A 27 -3.63 -0.47 8.10
CA GLU A 27 -4.35 -1.62 7.57
C GLU A 27 -4.28 -1.81 6.04
N PRO A 28 -3.09 -1.99 5.44
CA PRO A 28 -2.99 -2.25 4.02
C PRO A 28 -3.49 -3.66 3.69
N TRP A 29 -4.47 -3.76 2.79
CA TRP A 29 -5.07 -5.05 2.43
C TRP A 29 -5.56 -5.13 0.99
N THR A 30 -5.70 -6.35 0.50
CA THR A 30 -6.30 -6.67 -0.80
C THR A 30 -7.12 -7.95 -0.72
N ARG A 31 -7.94 -8.22 -1.73
CA ARG A 31 -8.74 -9.45 -1.81
C ARG A 31 -7.94 -10.57 -2.45
N ALA A 32 -8.09 -11.78 -1.94
CA ALA A 32 -7.56 -12.98 -2.59
C ALA A 32 -8.18 -13.15 -3.99
N SER A 33 -7.40 -13.73 -4.90
CA SER A 33 -7.84 -14.02 -6.25
C SER A 33 -8.87 -15.14 -6.25
N LEU A 34 -10.03 -14.91 -6.88
CA LEU A 34 -11.10 -15.91 -6.98
C LEU A 34 -10.72 -17.11 -7.87
N SER A 35 -9.78 -16.92 -8.80
CA SER A 35 -9.21 -17.97 -9.64
C SER A 35 -7.90 -17.50 -10.25
N SER A 36 -7.15 -18.42 -10.87
CA SER A 36 -5.93 -18.08 -11.61
C SER A 36 -6.16 -17.24 -12.88
N ALA A 37 -7.40 -17.10 -13.32
CA ALA A 37 -7.77 -16.23 -14.44
C ALA A 37 -7.87 -14.75 -14.04
N VAL A 38 -7.97 -14.44 -12.74
CA VAL A 38 -7.97 -13.05 -12.26
C VAL A 38 -6.58 -12.46 -12.46
N LYS A 39 -6.50 -11.40 -13.25
CA LYS A 39 -5.24 -10.72 -13.58
C LYS A 39 -5.08 -9.36 -12.93
N ASN A 40 -6.11 -8.83 -12.29
CA ASN A 40 -6.03 -7.51 -11.65
C ASN A 40 -6.63 -7.57 -10.25
N ALA A 41 -6.13 -6.74 -9.34
CA ALA A 41 -6.65 -6.61 -7.98
C ALA A 41 -6.53 -5.17 -7.48
N ALA A 42 -7.38 -4.78 -6.54
CA ALA A 42 -7.32 -3.48 -5.89
C ALA A 42 -6.76 -3.64 -4.47
N VAL A 43 -5.87 -2.72 -4.07
CA VAL A 43 -5.32 -2.61 -2.72
C VAL A 43 -5.93 -1.38 -2.06
N TYR A 44 -6.28 -1.56 -0.79
CA TYR A 44 -6.95 -0.60 0.07
C TYR A 44 -6.09 -0.37 1.32
N MET A 45 -6.13 0.84 1.86
CA MET A 45 -5.40 1.24 3.06
C MET A 45 -5.87 2.61 3.53
N VAL A 46 -5.45 3.01 4.70
CA VAL A 46 -5.61 4.38 5.21
C VAL A 46 -4.23 5.02 5.29
N ILE A 47 -4.11 6.25 4.79
CA ILE A 47 -2.87 7.03 4.86
C ILE A 47 -3.13 8.25 5.74
N ALA A 48 -2.54 8.28 6.93
CA ALA A 48 -2.62 9.40 7.86
C ALA A 48 -1.40 10.31 7.73
N ASN A 49 -1.63 11.62 7.77
CA ASN A 49 -0.60 12.65 7.76
C ASN A 49 -0.69 13.52 9.01
N ASP A 50 0.24 13.29 9.92
CA ASP A 50 0.39 14.03 11.17
C ASP A 50 1.20 15.33 11.00
N ALA A 51 1.65 15.68 9.81
CA ALA A 51 2.38 16.93 9.56
C ALA A 51 1.43 18.14 9.53
N GLU A 52 1.98 19.34 9.73
CA GLU A 52 1.24 20.61 9.56
C GLU A 52 1.10 21.03 8.09
N THR A 53 1.70 20.29 7.16
CA THR A 53 1.64 20.55 5.72
C THR A 53 1.05 19.34 4.99
N PRO A 54 0.30 19.55 3.89
CA PRO A 54 -0.16 18.43 3.06
C PRO A 54 1.02 17.71 2.42
N ASP A 55 0.82 16.44 2.08
CA ASP A 55 1.74 15.63 1.27
C ASP A 55 0.94 15.00 0.11
N ALA A 56 1.62 14.36 -0.84
CA ALA A 56 0.98 13.68 -1.96
C ALA A 56 1.67 12.35 -2.24
N LEU A 57 0.90 11.28 -2.36
CA LEU A 57 1.37 10.00 -2.89
C LEU A 57 1.54 10.14 -4.40
N LEU A 58 2.77 10.08 -4.88
CA LEU A 58 3.12 10.28 -6.29
C LEU A 58 3.29 8.97 -7.05
N LYS A 59 3.68 7.90 -6.36
CA LYS A 59 4.00 6.63 -7.00
C LYS A 59 3.79 5.46 -6.06
N VAL A 60 3.32 4.36 -6.62
CA VAL A 60 3.28 3.06 -5.96
C VAL A 60 4.04 2.06 -6.82
N GLU A 61 4.87 1.23 -6.20
CA GLU A 61 5.64 0.18 -6.87
C GLU A 61 5.52 -1.15 -6.12
N GLY A 62 5.42 -2.24 -6.87
CA GLY A 62 5.38 -3.59 -6.33
C GLY A 62 5.84 -4.62 -7.35
N THR A 63 6.29 -5.79 -6.89
CA THR A 63 6.74 -6.88 -7.77
C THR A 63 5.63 -7.88 -8.11
N VAL A 64 4.50 -7.83 -7.39
CA VAL A 64 3.36 -8.76 -7.48
C VAL A 64 2.59 -8.65 -8.80
N ALA A 65 2.69 -7.51 -9.48
CA ALA A 65 2.01 -7.21 -10.74
C ALA A 65 2.97 -6.57 -11.76
N ASP A 66 2.53 -6.43 -13.01
CA ASP A 66 3.29 -5.77 -14.07
C ASP A 66 3.22 -4.23 -13.92
N ARG A 67 2.07 -3.70 -13.48
CA ARG A 67 1.91 -2.27 -13.17
C ARG A 67 1.11 -2.06 -11.90
N THR A 68 1.35 -0.91 -11.28
CA THR A 68 0.66 -0.43 -10.09
C THR A 68 0.29 1.03 -10.32
N GLU A 69 -1.00 1.34 -10.20
CA GLU A 69 -1.57 2.65 -10.50
C GLU A 69 -2.48 3.09 -9.35
N VAL A 70 -2.63 4.39 -9.12
CA VAL A 70 -3.62 4.92 -8.16
C VAL A 70 -4.85 5.32 -8.95
N HIS A 71 -6.02 4.78 -8.61
CA HIS A 71 -7.27 5.02 -9.30
C HIS A 71 -8.28 5.66 -8.36
N GLU A 72 -9.14 6.52 -8.90
CA GLU A 72 -10.33 7.06 -8.25
C GLU A 72 -11.58 6.49 -8.91
N MET A 73 -12.59 6.14 -8.12
CA MET A 73 -13.92 5.86 -8.62
C MET A 73 -14.77 7.13 -8.61
N THR A 74 -15.22 7.54 -9.80
CA THR A 74 -16.08 8.71 -9.97
C THR A 74 -17.42 8.31 -10.60
N PHE A 75 -18.49 8.98 -10.20
CA PHE A 75 -19.79 8.86 -10.86
C PHE A 75 -19.93 10.00 -11.86
N VAL A 76 -19.98 9.66 -13.15
CA VAL A 76 -20.23 10.63 -14.21
C VAL A 76 -21.39 10.10 -15.04
N ASP A 77 -22.51 10.84 -15.03
CA ASP A 77 -23.76 10.49 -15.71
C ASP A 77 -24.33 9.12 -15.27
N ASP A 78 -24.42 8.87 -13.95
CA ASP A 78 -24.84 7.59 -13.34
C ASP A 78 -23.97 6.37 -13.71
N ILE A 79 -22.85 6.59 -14.40
CA ILE A 79 -21.88 5.55 -14.75
C ILE A 79 -20.66 5.69 -13.83
N MET A 80 -20.36 4.61 -13.12
CA MET A 80 -19.14 4.48 -12.34
C MET A 80 -17.94 4.33 -13.28
N ARG A 81 -16.96 5.23 -13.16
CA ARG A 81 -15.71 5.20 -13.91
C ARG A 81 -14.53 5.07 -12.95
N MET A 82 -13.58 4.20 -13.31
CA MET A 82 -12.28 4.10 -12.65
C MET A 82 -11.29 4.90 -13.50
N ASN A 83 -10.72 5.96 -12.92
CA ASN A 83 -9.75 6.80 -13.60
C ASN A 83 -8.43 6.75 -12.84
N GLU A 84 -7.33 6.54 -13.55
CA GLU A 84 -5.99 6.73 -13.00
C GLU A 84 -5.78 8.20 -12.61
N VAL A 85 -5.14 8.42 -11.47
CA VAL A 85 -4.72 9.74 -11.00
C VAL A 85 -3.21 9.79 -10.87
N GLU A 86 -2.62 10.93 -11.25
CA GLU A 86 -1.16 11.13 -11.20
C GLU A 86 -0.63 11.23 -9.77
N SER A 87 -1.48 11.67 -8.84
CA SER A 87 -1.16 11.74 -7.41
C SER A 87 -2.42 11.68 -6.57
N LEU A 88 -2.24 11.27 -5.30
CA LEU A 88 -3.28 11.31 -4.28
C LEU A 88 -2.83 12.24 -3.15
N GLU A 89 -3.57 13.33 -2.94
CA GLU A 89 -3.32 14.26 -1.84
C GLU A 89 -3.63 13.62 -0.47
N VAL A 90 -2.75 13.87 0.50
CA VAL A 90 -2.95 13.55 1.91
C VAL A 90 -2.91 14.86 2.72
N PRO A 91 -4.08 15.37 3.16
CA PRO A 91 -4.17 16.69 3.79
C PRO A 91 -3.32 16.80 5.07
N ALA A 92 -2.88 18.01 5.41
CA ALA A 92 -2.23 18.29 6.70
C ALA A 92 -3.15 17.90 7.86
N LYS A 93 -2.61 17.24 8.90
CA LYS A 93 -3.38 16.75 10.05
C LYS A 93 -4.62 15.97 9.63
N GLY A 94 -4.52 15.22 8.54
CA GLY A 94 -5.64 14.62 7.84
C GLY A 94 -5.34 13.21 7.34
N THR A 95 -6.29 12.66 6.61
CA THR A 95 -6.28 11.26 6.20
C THR A 95 -6.80 11.11 4.78
N ALA A 96 -6.12 10.29 3.99
CA ALA A 96 -6.60 9.81 2.70
C ALA A 96 -7.07 8.36 2.84
N PHE A 97 -8.28 8.08 2.37
CA PHE A 97 -8.89 6.76 2.42
C PHE A 97 -8.81 6.08 1.06
N LEU A 98 -8.13 4.94 0.98
CA LEU A 98 -8.18 4.04 -0.17
C LEU A 98 -9.12 2.88 0.19
N GLU A 99 -10.36 2.95 -0.28
CA GLU A 99 -11.43 2.05 0.12
C GLU A 99 -12.33 1.63 -1.05
N PRO A 100 -13.07 0.52 -0.94
CA PRO A 100 -14.05 0.13 -1.94
C PRO A 100 -15.14 1.20 -2.08
N GLY A 101 -15.13 1.93 -3.19
CA GLY A 101 -16.06 3.05 -3.42
C GLY A 101 -15.36 4.34 -3.83
N GLY A 102 -14.08 4.48 -3.47
CA GLY A 102 -13.29 5.69 -3.74
C GLY A 102 -11.92 5.37 -4.33
N TYR A 103 -10.87 5.94 -3.74
CA TYR A 103 -9.50 5.71 -4.17
C TYR A 103 -9.05 4.28 -3.90
N HIS A 104 -8.19 3.74 -4.75
CA HIS A 104 -7.55 2.44 -4.55
C HIS A 104 -6.29 2.32 -5.39
N ILE A 105 -5.38 1.44 -4.99
CA ILE A 105 -4.22 1.09 -5.80
C ILE A 105 -4.60 -0.11 -6.68
N MET A 106 -4.57 0.10 -7.98
CA MET A 106 -4.85 -0.94 -8.97
C MET A 106 -3.58 -1.70 -9.33
N LEU A 107 -3.58 -3.01 -9.07
CA LEU A 107 -2.57 -3.96 -9.53
C LEU A 107 -3.02 -4.51 -10.89
N LEU A 108 -2.26 -4.26 -11.94
CA LEU A 108 -2.56 -4.70 -13.30
C LEU A 108 -1.54 -5.74 -13.76
N GLY A 109 -2.03 -6.88 -14.24
CA GLY A 109 -1.17 -7.98 -14.69
C GLY A 109 -0.50 -8.71 -13.52
N LEU A 110 -1.30 -9.24 -12.60
CA LEU A 110 -0.85 -10.13 -11.54
C LEU A 110 -0.04 -11.29 -12.12
N LYS A 111 1.18 -11.44 -11.60
CA LYS A 111 2.12 -12.49 -12.02
C LYS A 111 1.71 -13.84 -11.48
N GLU A 112 1.18 -13.84 -10.26
CA GLU A 112 0.63 -15.00 -9.58
C GLU A 112 -0.71 -14.67 -8.92
N PRO A 113 -1.61 -15.65 -8.71
CA PRO A 113 -2.84 -15.43 -7.97
C PRO A 113 -2.54 -15.05 -6.52
N LEU A 114 -3.22 -14.03 -6.01
CA LEU A 114 -3.12 -13.61 -4.61
C LEU A 114 -3.80 -14.64 -3.70
N LYS A 115 -3.06 -15.23 -2.77
CA LYS A 115 -3.58 -16.26 -1.86
C LYS A 115 -3.86 -15.67 -0.48
N GLN A 116 -5.02 -16.01 0.07
CA GLN A 116 -5.43 -15.59 1.40
C GLN A 116 -4.38 -15.97 2.47
N GLY A 117 -4.16 -15.06 3.41
CA GLY A 117 -3.24 -15.24 4.54
C GLY A 117 -1.78 -15.00 4.20
N GLU A 118 -1.44 -14.80 2.92
CA GLU A 118 -0.14 -14.30 2.49
C GLU A 118 -0.14 -12.77 2.51
N SER A 119 1.06 -12.19 2.40
CA SER A 119 1.27 -10.75 2.23
C SER A 119 2.34 -10.47 1.18
N PHE A 120 2.34 -9.25 0.66
CA PHE A 120 3.40 -8.75 -0.22
C PHE A 120 3.68 -7.29 0.08
N ASP A 121 4.88 -6.83 -0.26
CA ASP A 121 5.28 -5.46 0.01
C ASP A 121 4.99 -4.53 -1.18
N LEU A 122 4.56 -3.32 -0.87
CA LEU A 122 4.49 -2.19 -1.78
C LEU A 122 5.39 -1.06 -1.29
N LYS A 123 5.95 -0.31 -2.25
CA LYS A 123 6.66 0.95 -1.98
C LYS A 123 5.79 2.12 -2.40
N LEU A 124 5.57 3.05 -1.49
CA LEU A 124 4.78 4.26 -1.67
C LEU A 124 5.71 5.45 -1.61
N THR A 125 5.85 6.19 -2.70
CA THR A 125 6.67 7.40 -2.77
C THR A 125 5.79 8.62 -2.64
N PHE A 126 6.01 9.35 -1.55
CA PHE A 126 5.40 10.62 -1.24
C PHE A 126 6.29 11.79 -1.69
N GLU A 127 5.67 12.93 -1.96
CA GLU A 127 6.37 14.15 -2.37
C GLU A 127 7.36 14.63 -1.29
N LYS A 128 6.94 14.63 -0.02
CA LYS A 128 7.73 15.19 1.10
C LYS A 128 8.26 14.12 2.03
N ALA A 129 7.43 13.15 2.39
CA ALA A 129 7.80 12.04 3.26
C ALA A 129 8.82 11.07 2.62
N GLY A 130 9.00 11.10 1.30
CA GLY A 130 9.87 10.18 0.59
C GLY A 130 9.21 8.80 0.43
N THR A 131 10.03 7.75 0.35
CA THR A 131 9.53 6.39 0.06
C THR A 131 9.34 5.57 1.33
N LEU A 132 8.13 5.07 1.52
CA LEU A 132 7.74 4.13 2.57
C LEU A 132 7.47 2.75 1.99
N SER A 133 7.84 1.70 2.73
CA SER A 133 7.43 0.33 2.41
C SER A 133 6.27 -0.07 3.31
N THR A 134 5.28 -0.74 2.75
CA THR A 134 4.13 -1.27 3.50
C THR A 134 3.85 -2.73 3.11
N SER A 135 3.42 -3.54 4.06
CA SER A 135 3.05 -4.93 3.82
C SER A 135 1.54 -5.04 3.66
N VAL A 136 1.10 -5.55 2.52
CA VAL A 136 -0.31 -5.68 2.15
C VAL A 136 -0.79 -7.09 2.48
N GLU A 137 -1.78 -7.19 3.37
CA GLU A 137 -2.41 -8.45 3.72
C GLU A 137 -3.41 -8.91 2.65
N ILE A 138 -3.35 -10.19 2.27
CA ILE A 138 -4.34 -10.78 1.36
C ILE A 138 -5.47 -11.39 2.19
N ARG A 139 -6.64 -10.75 2.15
CA ARG A 139 -7.84 -11.12 2.91
C ARG A 139 -8.81 -11.92 2.05
N GLU A 140 -9.77 -12.58 2.70
CA GLU A 140 -10.84 -13.29 2.00
C GLU A 140 -11.58 -12.36 1.04
N PRO A 141 -11.92 -12.85 -0.16
CA PRO A 141 -12.83 -12.12 -1.02
C PRO A 141 -14.21 -12.12 -0.35
N PHE A 142 -14.85 -10.95 -0.24
CA PHE A 142 -16.25 -10.90 0.18
C PHE A 142 -17.09 -11.70 -0.82
N VAL A 143 -17.46 -12.93 -0.46
CA VAL A 143 -18.42 -13.73 -1.21
C VAL A 143 -19.81 -13.29 -0.76
N LYS A 144 -20.53 -12.52 -1.58
CA LYS A 144 -22.00 -12.46 -1.43
C LYS A 144 -22.51 -13.89 -1.61
N GLU A 145 -23.08 -14.49 -0.57
CA GLU A 145 -23.78 -15.77 -0.69
C GLU A 145 -24.74 -15.70 -1.87
N LYS A 146 -24.64 -16.67 -2.79
CA LYS A 146 -25.65 -16.84 -3.82
C LYS A 146 -26.96 -17.23 -3.12
N HIS A 147 -27.89 -16.30 -3.01
CA HIS A 147 -29.29 -16.68 -2.82
C HIS A 147 -29.70 -17.48 -4.06
N GLN A 148 -29.79 -18.81 -3.90
CA GLN A 148 -30.54 -19.67 -4.81
C GLN A 148 -31.99 -19.19 -4.82
N HIS A 149 -32.49 -18.86 -6.00
CA HIS A 149 -33.92 -18.89 -6.29
C HIS A 149 -34.35 -20.32 -6.62
#